data_AF-A0A3A0UNA1-F1
#
_entry.id   AF-A0A3A0UNA1-F1
#
_cell.length_a   1.000
_cell.length_b   1.000
_cell.length_c   1.000
_cell.angle_alpha   90.00
_cell.angle_beta   90.00
_cell.angle_gamma   90.00
#
_symmetry.space_group_name_H-M   'P 1'
#
loop_
_entity.id
_entity.type
_entity.pdbx_description
1 polymer ?
#
loop_
_entity_poly.entity_id
_entity_poly.type
_entity_poly.pdbx_seq_one_letter_code
_entity_poly.pdbx_strand_id
1 'polypeptide(L)'
;MDLLIELLPALFWGSVVLINVLVGGGPYNQIRGTTLGTLIIGIILLLTGNAKFDDLAVIIVGLISGAFWALGQGYQLKSISLIGVSKTMPISTGLQLVGTTLFSAIFLGEWSTGIQVTLGLVAMVLLVIGIALTSIKGKNEASGSHNK
;
A
#
# COMPACT_ATOMS: atom_id res chain seq x y z
N MET A 1 20.39 -6.49 12.98
CA MET A 1 19.10 -7.17 13.14
C MET A 1 17.97 -6.25 12.67
N ASP A 2 17.97 -4.99 13.10
CA ASP A 2 16.87 -4.04 12.82
C ASP A 2 16.64 -3.78 11.33
N LEU A 3 17.69 -3.54 10.55
CA LEU A 3 17.59 -3.39 9.09
C LEU A 3 16.94 -4.61 8.40
N LEU A 4 17.22 -5.83 8.90
CA LEU A 4 16.66 -7.05 8.33
C LEU A 4 15.15 -7.13 8.60
N ILE A 5 14.71 -6.69 9.78
CA ILE A 5 13.31 -6.67 10.19
C ILE A 5 12.54 -5.61 9.38
N GLU A 6 13.12 -4.43 9.16
CA GLU A 6 12.53 -3.36 8.34
C GLU A 6 12.36 -3.73 6.86
N LEU A 7 13.21 -4.62 6.35
CA LEU A 7 13.13 -5.13 4.97
C LEU A 7 12.00 -6.13 4.76
N LEU A 8 11.54 -6.83 5.81
CA LEU A 8 10.49 -7.85 5.69
C LEU A 8 9.17 -7.26 5.19
N PRO A 9 8.62 -6.16 5.76
CA PRO A 9 7.42 -5.53 5.21
C PRO A 9 7.59 -5.13 3.75
N ALA A 10 8.72 -4.51 3.39
CA ALA A 10 8.96 -4.08 2.00
C ALA A 10 8.96 -5.27 1.03
N LEU A 11 9.62 -6.37 1.40
CA LEU A 11 9.69 -7.58 0.61
C LEU A 11 8.33 -8.27 0.49
N PHE A 12 7.67 -8.54 1.63
CA PHE A 12 6.41 -9.26 1.63
C PHE A 12 5.32 -8.43 0.98
N TRP A 13 5.18 -7.14 1.32
CA TRP A 13 4.17 -6.27 0.75
C TRP A 13 4.31 -6.10 -0.76
N GLY A 14 5.54 -5.91 -1.26
CA GLY A 14 5.82 -5.87 -2.70
C GLY A 14 5.47 -7.18 -3.41
N SER A 15 5.71 -8.32 -2.75
CA SER A 15 5.46 -9.65 -3.32
C SER A 15 3.97 -10.05 -3.35
N VAL A 16 3.11 -9.50 -2.47
CA VAL A 16 1.68 -9.85 -2.39
C VAL A 16 1.00 -9.70 -3.74
N VAL A 17 1.33 -8.66 -4.50
CA VAL A 17 0.69 -8.43 -5.80
C VAL A 17 1.11 -9.45 -6.84
N LEU A 18 2.37 -9.89 -6.83
CA LEU A 18 2.82 -10.98 -7.69
C LEU A 18 2.11 -12.29 -7.32
N ILE A 19 2.01 -12.60 -6.03
CA ILE A 19 1.31 -13.79 -5.53
C ILE A 19 -0.18 -13.74 -5.91
N ASN A 20 -0.84 -12.60 -5.74
CA ASN A 20 -2.25 -12.42 -6.10
C ASN A 20 -2.50 -12.66 -7.59
N VAL A 21 -1.60 -12.19 -8.46
CA VAL A 21 -1.69 -12.45 -9.89
C VAL A 21 -1.43 -13.93 -10.23
N LEU A 22 -0.50 -14.58 -9.52
CA LEU A 22 -0.16 -16.01 -9.71
C LEU A 22 -1.28 -16.95 -9.25
N VAL A 23 -1.83 -16.72 -8.06
CA VAL A 23 -2.95 -17.51 -7.50
C VAL A 23 -4.24 -17.27 -8.31
N GLY A 24 -4.36 -16.09 -8.91
CA GLY A 24 -5.52 -15.69 -9.68
C GLY A 24 -6.71 -15.35 -8.79
N GLY A 25 -7.91 -15.52 -9.34
CA GLY A 25 -9.15 -15.07 -8.70
C GLY A 25 -9.39 -13.56 -8.85
N GLY A 26 -10.65 -13.15 -8.71
CA GLY A 26 -11.02 -11.74 -8.83
C GLY A 26 -10.53 -10.90 -7.64
N PRO A 27 -10.42 -9.57 -7.80
CA PRO A 27 -10.02 -8.64 -6.74
C PRO A 27 -10.80 -8.84 -5.43
N TYR A 28 -12.09 -9.18 -5.54
CA TYR A 28 -12.96 -9.46 -4.39
C TYR A 28 -12.51 -10.69 -3.57
N ASN A 29 -12.12 -11.77 -4.23
CA ASN A 29 -11.68 -13.00 -3.55
C ASN A 29 -10.31 -12.80 -2.90
N GLN A 30 -9.42 -12.04 -3.55
CA GLN A 30 -8.12 -11.70 -3.01
C GLN A 30 -8.26 -10.86 -1.73
N ILE A 31 -9.10 -9.83 -1.75
CA ILE A 31 -9.32 -8.99 -0.57
C ILE A 31 -9.91 -9.78 0.59
N ARG A 32 -10.87 -10.67 0.31
CA ARG A 32 -11.50 -11.52 1.31
C ARG A 32 -10.51 -12.51 1.91
N GLY A 33 -9.66 -13.10 1.08
CA GLY A 33 -8.59 -13.98 1.54
C GLY A 33 -7.64 -13.24 2.49
N THR A 34 -7.20 -12.04 2.11
CA THR A 34 -6.30 -11.23 2.94
C THR A 34 -6.94 -10.83 4.26
N THR A 35 -8.19 -10.33 4.27
CA THR A 35 -8.85 -9.90 5.50
C THR A 35 -9.21 -11.06 6.43
N LEU A 36 -9.57 -12.22 5.89
CA LEU A 36 -9.78 -13.43 6.69
C LEU A 36 -8.45 -13.93 7.27
N GLY A 37 -7.37 -13.93 6.49
CA GLY A 37 -6.04 -14.30 6.96
C GLY A 37 -5.57 -13.39 8.10
N THR A 38 -5.68 -12.07 7.93
CA THR A 38 -5.31 -11.12 8.99
C THR A 38 -6.19 -11.25 10.23
N LEU A 39 -7.48 -11.54 10.07
CA LEU A 39 -8.37 -11.80 11.20
C LEU A 39 -7.93 -13.03 12.01
N ILE A 40 -7.59 -14.14 11.35
CA ILE A 40 -7.09 -15.36 12.01
C ILE A 40 -5.82 -15.06 12.79
N ILE A 41 -4.85 -14.36 12.16
CA ILE A 41 -3.61 -13.97 12.84
C ILE A 41 -3.91 -13.04 14.03
N GLY A 42 -4.83 -12.09 13.89
CA GLY A 42 -5.24 -11.20 14.98
C GLY A 42 -5.83 -11.95 16.18
N ILE A 43 -6.67 -12.96 15.94
CA ILE A 43 -7.22 -13.82 16.99
C ILE A 43 -6.11 -14.60 17.70
N ILE A 44 -5.15 -15.17 16.96
CA ILE A 44 -4.01 -15.88 17.55
C ILE A 44 -3.17 -14.95 18.43
N LEU A 45 -2.91 -13.71 17.99
CA LEU A 45 -2.18 -12.72 18.78
C LEU A 45 -2.93 -12.33 20.06
N LEU A 46 -4.26 -12.24 20.00
CA LEU A 46 -5.11 -11.99 21.17
C LEU A 46 -5.03 -13.13 22.18
N LEU A 47 -5.16 -14.38 21.72
CA LEU A 47 -5.12 -15.57 22.59
C LEU A 47 -3.75 -15.82 23.22
N THR A 48 -2.67 -15.45 22.53
CA THR A 48 -1.29 -15.58 23.04
C THR A 48 -0.88 -14.44 23.98
N GLY A 49 -1.76 -13.45 24.21
CA GLY A 49 -1.49 -12.31 25.09
C GLY A 49 -0.58 -11.23 24.47
N ASN A 50 -0.26 -11.34 23.17
CA ASN A 50 0.55 -10.35 22.44
C ASN A 50 -0.27 -9.15 21.95
N ALA A 51 -1.61 -9.21 22.05
CA ALA A 51 -2.51 -8.10 21.76
C ALA A 51 -3.55 -7.94 22.89
N LYS A 52 -3.97 -6.70 23.18
CA LYS A 52 -4.99 -6.36 24.18
C LYS A 52 -6.11 -5.52 23.55
N PHE A 53 -7.34 -5.77 23.97
CA PHE A 53 -8.56 -5.12 23.46
C PHE A 53 -9.32 -4.42 24.60
N ASP A 54 -8.57 -3.68 25.40
CA ASP A 54 -9.09 -3.12 26.66
C ASP A 54 -9.69 -1.71 26.45
N ASP A 55 -9.30 -1.02 25.38
CA ASP A 55 -9.73 0.35 25.07
C ASP A 55 -10.73 0.37 23.90
N LEU A 56 -11.97 0.79 24.19
CA LEU A 56 -13.04 0.90 23.21
C LEU A 56 -12.70 1.88 22.07
N ALA A 57 -11.94 2.96 22.35
CA ALA A 57 -11.54 3.92 21.33
C ALA A 57 -10.58 3.27 20.31
N VAL A 58 -9.60 2.49 20.78
CA VAL A 58 -8.67 1.75 19.92
C VAL A 58 -9.43 0.77 19.02
N ILE A 59 -10.44 0.09 19.55
CA ILE A 59 -11.28 -0.84 18.79
C ILE A 59 -12.05 -0.11 17.68
N ILE A 60 -12.74 0.99 18.01
CA ILE A 60 -13.56 1.73 17.04
C ILE A 60 -12.67 2.34 15.94
N VAL A 61 -11.56 2.97 16.32
CA VAL A 61 -10.62 3.56 15.36
C VAL A 61 -9.98 2.48 14.49
N GLY A 62 -9.63 1.32 15.07
CA GLY A 62 -9.11 0.17 14.35
C GLY A 62 -10.08 -0.38 13.30
N LEU A 63 -11.37 -0.50 13.64
CA LEU A 63 -12.41 -0.93 12.71
C LEU A 63 -12.59 0.05 11.55
N ILE A 64 -12.64 1.37 11.84
CA ILE A 64 -12.76 2.40 10.81
C ILE A 64 -11.53 2.40 9.90
N SER A 65 -10.33 2.34 10.47
CA SER A 65 -9.07 2.23 9.73
C SER A 65 -9.05 0.99 8.83
N GLY A 66 -9.44 -0.17 9.36
CA GLY A 66 -9.54 -1.42 8.59
C GLY A 66 -10.53 -1.33 7.43
N ALA A 67 -11.67 -0.64 7.61
CA ALA A 67 -12.64 -0.41 6.54
C ALA A 67 -12.07 0.46 5.41
N PHE A 68 -11.38 1.56 5.74
CA PHE A 68 -10.70 2.40 4.75
C PHE A 68 -9.57 1.66 4.03
N TRP A 69 -8.80 0.85 4.76
CA TRP A 69 -7.76 0.01 4.18
C TRP A 69 -8.37 -0.98 3.18
N ALA A 70 -9.46 -1.68 3.55
CA ALA A 70 -10.12 -2.64 2.67
C ALA A 70 -10.68 -1.96 1.41
N LEU A 71 -11.26 -0.76 1.53
CA LEU A 71 -11.68 0.02 0.37
C LEU A 71 -10.50 0.37 -0.55
N GLY A 72 -9.41 0.91 0.01
CA GLY A 72 -8.22 1.29 -0.76
C GLY A 72 -7.59 0.11 -1.48
N GLN A 73 -7.43 -1.02 -0.78
CA GLN A 73 -6.91 -2.26 -1.35
C GLN A 73 -7.80 -2.80 -2.47
N GLY A 74 -9.13 -2.69 -2.34
CA GLY A 74 -10.05 -3.19 -3.35
C GLY A 74 -9.92 -2.44 -4.66
N TYR A 75 -9.79 -1.11 -4.59
CA TYR A 75 -9.54 -0.30 -5.77
C TYR A 75 -8.15 -0.51 -6.36
N GLN A 76 -7.13 -0.72 -5.53
CA GLN A 76 -5.79 -1.07 -6.01
C GLN A 76 -5.83 -2.38 -6.81
N LEU A 77 -6.38 -3.46 -6.23
CA LEU A 77 -6.47 -4.76 -6.89
C LEU A 77 -7.35 -4.71 -8.15
N LYS A 78 -8.44 -3.95 -8.12
CA LYS A 78 -9.26 -3.70 -9.32
C LYS A 78 -8.47 -2.97 -10.40
N SER A 79 -7.64 -1.98 -10.03
CA SER A 79 -6.84 -1.21 -10.98
C SER A 79 -5.80 -2.07 -11.69
N ILE A 80 -5.25 -3.09 -11.01
CA ILE A 80 -4.33 -4.06 -11.63
C ILE A 80 -4.97 -4.73 -12.86
N SER A 81 -6.25 -5.11 -12.76
CA SER A 81 -6.97 -5.72 -13.89
C SER A 81 -7.26 -4.74 -15.05
N LEU A 82 -7.23 -3.44 -14.80
CA LEU A 82 -7.57 -2.39 -15.78
C LEU A 82 -6.35 -1.82 -16.50
N ILE A 83 -5.27 -1.54 -15.75
CA ILE A 83 -4.08 -0.84 -16.28
C ILE A 83 -2.77 -1.62 -16.09
N GLY A 84 -2.85 -2.84 -15.54
CA GLY A 84 -1.71 -3.74 -15.34
C GLY A 84 -0.87 -3.42 -14.10
N VAL A 85 -0.19 -4.45 -13.58
CA VAL A 85 0.66 -4.37 -12.38
C VAL A 85 1.75 -3.29 -12.51
N SER A 86 2.39 -3.19 -13.68
CA SER A 86 3.52 -2.28 -13.93
C SER A 86 3.17 -0.80 -13.87
N LYS A 87 1.89 -0.44 -14.03
CA LYS A 87 1.40 0.94 -13.86
C LYS A 87 0.67 1.13 -12.54
N THR A 88 -0.17 0.18 -12.13
CA THR A 88 -0.91 0.31 -10.87
C THR A 88 0.03 0.39 -9.67
N MET A 89 1.07 -0.45 -9.61
CA MET A 89 1.92 -0.54 -8.43
C MET A 89 2.75 0.73 -8.19
N PRO A 90 3.48 1.28 -9.18
CA PRO A 90 4.21 2.53 -8.97
C PRO A 90 3.27 3.70 -8.65
N ILE A 91 2.16 3.84 -9.38
CA ILE A 91 1.21 4.95 -9.18
C ILE A 91 0.59 4.89 -7.78
N SER A 92 0.05 3.73 -7.38
CA SER A 92 -0.63 3.58 -6.09
C SER A 92 0.32 3.74 -4.92
N THR A 93 1.51 3.13 -4.99
CA THR A 93 2.54 3.26 -3.94
C THR A 93 2.99 4.70 -3.84
N GLY A 94 3.16 5.35 -4.99
CA GLY A 94 3.53 6.75 -5.07
C GLY A 94 2.53 7.70 -4.41
N LEU A 95 1.25 7.56 -4.76
CA LEU A 95 0.18 8.32 -4.11
C LEU A 95 0.10 8.04 -2.61
N GLN A 96 0.31 6.79 -2.19
CA GLN A 96 0.33 6.44 -0.77
C GLN A 96 1.48 7.13 -0.03
N LEU A 97 2.70 7.13 -0.59
CA LEU A 97 3.86 7.81 0.00
C LEU A 97 3.62 9.33 0.09
N VAL A 98 3.09 9.94 -0.97
CA VAL A 98 2.76 11.37 -0.96
C VAL A 98 1.70 11.68 0.10
N GLY A 99 0.60 10.92 0.10
CA GLY A 99 -0.52 11.13 1.03
C GLY A 99 -0.13 10.94 2.49
N THR A 100 0.59 9.86 2.80
CA THR A 100 1.05 9.57 4.17
C THR A 100 2.08 10.59 4.66
N THR A 101 3.01 11.02 3.80
CA THR A 101 4.00 12.05 4.15
C THR A 101 3.33 13.40 4.40
N LEU A 102 2.40 13.82 3.54
CA LEU A 102 1.66 15.07 3.74
C LEU A 102 0.77 15.00 4.99
N PHE A 103 0.12 13.87 5.24
CA PHE A 103 -0.66 13.67 6.45
C PHE A 103 0.22 13.81 7.69
N SER A 104 1.38 13.17 7.69
CA SER A 104 2.37 13.26 8.78
C SER A 104 2.84 14.70 8.99
N ALA A 105 3.21 15.41 7.92
CA ALA A 105 3.69 16.78 7.98
C ALA A 105 2.64 17.75 8.55
N ILE A 106 1.37 17.62 8.12
CA ILE A 106 0.29 18.55 8.47
C ILE A 106 -0.33 18.22 9.83
N PHE A 107 -0.67 16.95 10.08
CA PHE A 107 -1.45 16.54 11.24
C PHE A 107 -0.59 16.11 12.43
N LEU A 108 0.59 15.55 12.19
CA LEU A 108 1.53 15.19 13.28
C LEU A 108 2.53 16.31 13.59
N GLY A 109 2.58 17.36 12.75
CA GLY A 109 3.44 18.53 12.98
C GLY A 109 4.94 18.23 12.86
N GLU A 110 5.29 17.13 12.19
CA GLU A 110 6.67 16.65 12.03
C GLU A 110 7.59 17.67 11.33
N TRP A 111 7.02 18.56 10.51
CA TRP A 111 7.77 19.63 9.85
C TRP A 111 7.62 20.95 10.62
N SER A 112 8.35 21.04 11.73
CA SER A 112 8.31 22.21 12.61
C SER A 112 9.21 23.36 12.15
N THR A 113 10.18 23.10 11.26
CA THR A 113 11.12 24.11 10.76
C THR A 113 10.96 24.35 9.25
N GLY A 114 11.22 25.59 8.80
CA GLY A 114 11.15 25.95 7.38
C GLY A 114 12.09 25.14 6.48
N ILE A 115 13.21 24.66 7.03
CA ILE A 115 14.15 23.77 6.33
C ILE A 115 13.53 22.38 6.10
N GLN A 116 12.90 21.79 7.13
CA GLN A 116 12.22 20.49 7.00
C GLN A 116 11.08 20.55 5.98
N VAL A 117 10.28 21.62 6.00
CA VAL A 117 9.21 21.83 5.01
C VAL A 117 9.78 21.90 3.59
N THR A 118 10.83 22.71 3.39
CA THR A 118 11.42 22.91 2.06
C THR A 118 12.03 21.61 1.52
N LEU A 119 12.84 20.91 2.32
CA LEU A 119 13.45 19.63 1.92
C LEU A 119 12.40 18.55 1.70
N GLY A 120 11.37 18.48 2.55
CA GLY A 120 10.26 17.55 2.43
C GLY A 120 9.49 17.73 1.13
N LEU A 121 9.17 18.98 0.77
CA LEU A 121 8.51 19.30 -0.51
C LEU A 121 9.39 18.97 -1.71
N VAL A 122 10.69 19.27 -1.68
CA VAL A 122 11.62 18.92 -2.76
C VAL A 122 11.71 17.40 -2.94
N ALA A 123 11.86 16.65 -1.84
CA ALA A 123 11.87 15.20 -1.87
C ALA A 123 10.57 14.63 -2.45
N MET A 124 9.42 15.23 -2.11
CA MET A 124 8.11 14.86 -2.66
C MET A 124 8.06 15.01 -4.17
N VAL A 125 8.54 16.15 -4.70
CA VAL A 125 8.58 16.41 -6.14
C VAL A 125 9.47 15.38 -6.85
N LEU A 126 10.67 15.12 -6.32
CA LEU A 126 11.58 14.10 -6.87
C LEU A 126 10.95 12.70 -6.85
N LEU A 127 10.25 12.36 -5.77
CA LEU A 127 9.52 11.10 -5.63
C LEU A 127 8.45 10.97 -6.71
N VAL A 128 7.60 11.99 -6.89
CA VAL A 128 6.54 12.01 -7.92
C VAL A 128 7.12 11.86 -9.32
N ILE A 129 8.23 12.55 -9.62
CA ILE A 129 8.94 12.40 -10.89
C ILE A 129 9.46 10.96 -11.06
N GLY A 130 10.07 10.37 -10.04
CA GLY A 130 10.56 8.99 -10.08
C GLY A 130 9.45 7.97 -10.33
N ILE A 131 8.28 8.15 -9.69
CA ILE A 131 7.10 7.32 -9.93
C ILE A 131 6.58 7.47 -11.36
N ALA A 132 6.50 8.70 -11.86
CA ALA A 132 6.06 8.98 -13.22
C ALA A 132 6.99 8.29 -14.23
N LEU A 133 8.31 8.41 -14.07
CA LEU A 133 9.31 7.75 -14.91
C LEU A 133 9.19 6.21 -14.85
N THR A 134 8.96 5.66 -13.66
CA THR A 134 8.78 4.21 -13.47
C THR A 134 7.51 3.69 -14.14
N SER A 135 6.44 4.49 -14.15
CA SER A 135 5.15 4.13 -14.76
C SER A 135 5.11 4.27 -16.30
N ILE A 136 6.11 4.89 -16.94
CA ILE A 136 6.11 5.14 -18.40
C ILE A 136 6.44 3.87 -19.22
N LYS A 137 6.96 2.81 -18.60
CA LYS A 137 7.33 1.58 -19.33
C LYS A 137 6.10 0.70 -19.61
N GLY A 138 5.45 0.93 -20.75
CA GLY A 138 4.36 0.08 -21.25
C GLY A 138 3.69 0.49 -22.56
N LYS A 139 4.27 1.40 -23.36
CA LYS A 139 3.69 1.82 -24.65
C LYS A 139 4.26 1.08 -25.87
N ASN A 140 5.24 0.20 -25.70
CA ASN A 140 5.83 -0.57 -26.80
C ASN A 140 5.31 -2.02 -26.92
N GLU A 141 4.39 -2.46 -26.06
CA GLU A 141 3.81 -3.82 -26.13
C GLU A 141 2.36 -3.84 -26.64
N ALA A 142 1.67 -2.70 -26.66
CA ALA A 142 0.29 -2.60 -27.15
C ALA A 142 0.16 -2.44 -28.68
N SER A 143 1.27 -2.31 -29.41
CA SER A 143 1.29 -2.16 -30.89
C SER A 143 1.67 -3.46 -31.64
N GLY A 144 1.88 -4.58 -30.95
CA GLY A 144 2.31 -5.84 -31.57
C GLY A 144 1.28 -6.97 -31.65
N SER A 145 0.09 -6.85 -31.04
CA SER A 145 -0.85 -7.98 -30.89
C SER A 145 -2.15 -7.86 -31.72
N HIS A 146 -2.20 -6.95 -32.70
CA HIS A 146 -3.29 -6.92 -33.70
C HIS A 146 -2.79 -7.42 -35.07
N ASN A 147 -2.03 -8.52 -35.09
CA ASN A 147 -1.91 -9.35 -36.29
C ASN A 147 -1.45 -10.77 -35.95
N LYS A 148 -2.39 -11.62 -35.52
CA LYS A 148 -2.45 -13.06 -35.84
C LYS A 148 -3.75 -13.66 -35.34
#